data_AF-A0A517P041-F1
#
_entry.id   AF-A0A517P041-F1
#
_cell.length_a   1.000
_cell.length_b   1.000
_cell.length_c   1.000
_cell.angle_alpha   90.00
_cell.angle_beta   90.00
_cell.angle_gamma   90.00
#
_symmetry.space_group_name_H-M   'P 1'
#
loop_
_entity.id
_entity.type
_entity.pdbx_description
1 polymer ?
#
loop_
_entity_poly.entity_id
_entity_poly.type
_entity_poly.pdbx_seq_one_letter_code
_entity_poly.pdbx_strand_id
1 'polypeptide(L)'
;MPDLQQHYYRQHFDNDYELVDGVAMHDQNGDRFQIPPAVLKRQLGSGHFVELRLDSPRFSVHDDDAKMCSCPSCDGDMSNPILRHEHPLTLLPHPHQDVPGRGWGEDFWVQVDSCCVSGTGELFLGRIDNHLAEHRLHGMNYGDEIVFHRNHILAIHSINRTELVSLMNVADLKELAAWIANEKLK
;
A
#
# COMPACT_ATOMS: atom_id res chain seq x y z
N MET A 1 2.12 23.28 -11.33
CA MET A 1 2.10 22.12 -10.41
C MET A 1 3.50 21.89 -9.92
N PRO A 2 3.73 21.52 -8.65
CA PRO A 2 5.05 21.08 -8.22
C PRO A 2 5.48 19.89 -9.08
N ASP A 3 6.78 19.81 -9.37
CA ASP A 3 7.34 18.66 -10.05
C ASP A 3 7.27 17.44 -9.10
N LEU A 4 6.30 16.55 -9.34
CA LEU A 4 6.11 15.35 -8.50
C LEU A 4 7.36 14.47 -8.47
N GLN A 5 8.18 14.49 -9.53
CA GLN A 5 9.43 13.75 -9.55
C GLN A 5 10.43 14.34 -8.55
N GLN A 6 10.57 15.66 -8.51
CA GLN A 6 11.41 16.32 -7.50
C GLN A 6 10.88 16.10 -6.08
N HIS A 7 9.54 16.12 -5.89
CA HIS A 7 8.94 15.83 -4.59
C HIS A 7 9.24 14.39 -4.15
N TYR A 8 9.03 13.41 -5.04
CA TYR A 8 9.33 12.01 -4.77
C TYR A 8 10.79 11.79 -4.31
N TYR A 9 11.77 12.40 -4.98
CA TYR A 9 13.18 12.28 -4.58
C TYR A 9 13.57 13.00 -3.30
N ARG A 10 12.79 13.99 -2.86
CA ARG A 10 13.03 14.74 -1.63
C ARG A 10 12.27 14.18 -0.44
N GLN A 11 11.19 13.43 -0.70
CA GLN A 11 10.44 12.74 0.32
C GLN A 11 11.35 11.71 1.00
N HIS A 12 11.40 11.79 2.32
CA HIS A 12 12.05 10.81 3.16
C HIS A 12 11.14 10.55 4.36
N PHE A 13 11.24 9.35 4.93
CA PHE A 13 10.55 8.99 6.16
C PHE A 13 11.57 8.84 7.28
N ASP A 14 11.13 9.00 8.52
CA ASP A 14 12.02 8.85 9.67
C ASP A 14 12.36 7.38 9.91
N ASN A 15 13.43 7.13 10.68
CA ASN A 15 13.84 5.78 11.14
C ASN A 15 13.99 4.71 10.04
N ASP A 16 14.52 5.12 8.89
CA ASP A 16 14.74 4.27 7.71
C ASP A 16 13.47 3.58 7.19
N TYR A 17 12.30 4.17 7.45
CA TYR A 17 11.07 3.69 6.81
C TYR A 17 11.09 4.01 5.32
N GLU A 18 10.52 3.10 4.53
CA GLU A 18 10.37 3.23 3.09
C GLU A 18 8.99 2.72 2.67
N LEU A 19 8.50 3.24 1.54
CA LEU A 19 7.29 2.70 0.92
C LEU A 19 7.60 1.32 0.34
N VAL A 20 6.76 0.35 0.67
CA VAL A 20 6.91 -1.02 0.17
C VAL A 20 6.61 -1.09 -1.33
N ASP A 21 7.53 -1.65 -2.13
CA ASP A 21 7.25 -2.00 -3.51
C ASP A 21 6.43 -3.29 -3.56
N GLY A 22 5.13 -3.14 -3.77
CA GLY A 22 4.19 -4.26 -3.83
C GLY A 22 4.42 -5.21 -5.01
N VAL A 23 5.01 -4.73 -6.11
CA VAL A 23 5.36 -5.58 -7.26
C VAL A 23 6.53 -6.46 -6.89
N ALA A 24 7.60 -5.89 -6.32
CA ALA A 24 8.75 -6.65 -5.85
C ALA A 24 8.34 -7.66 -4.75
N MET A 25 7.47 -7.26 -3.82
CA MET A 25 6.95 -8.16 -2.78
C MET A 25 6.10 -9.29 -3.36
N HIS A 26 5.26 -9.01 -4.36
CA HIS A 26 4.49 -10.05 -5.07
C HIS A 26 5.42 -11.01 -5.82
N ASP A 27 6.42 -10.51 -6.54
CA ASP A 27 7.36 -11.36 -7.28
C ASP A 27 8.14 -12.32 -6.35
N GLN A 28 8.48 -11.86 -5.14
CA GLN A 28 9.18 -12.66 -4.14
C GLN A 28 8.27 -13.69 -3.44
N ASN A 29 7.03 -13.31 -3.13
CA ASN A 29 6.15 -14.08 -2.25
C ASN A 29 4.99 -14.78 -2.98
N GLY A 30 4.82 -14.51 -4.27
CA GLY A 30 3.78 -15.04 -5.14
C GLY A 30 2.40 -14.90 -4.53
N ASP A 31 1.68 -16.03 -4.43
CA ASP A 31 0.32 -16.05 -3.93
C ASP A 31 0.18 -15.72 -2.44
N ARG A 32 1.29 -15.56 -1.71
CA ARG A 32 1.33 -15.07 -0.32
C ARG A 32 1.37 -13.54 -0.20
N PHE A 33 1.43 -12.80 -1.31
CA PHE A 33 1.33 -11.34 -1.28
C PHE A 33 0.58 -10.88 -2.52
N GLN A 34 -0.73 -10.71 -2.45
CA GLN A 34 -1.54 -10.36 -3.62
C GLN A 34 -1.62 -8.84 -3.77
N ILE A 35 -1.57 -8.37 -5.02
CA ILE A 35 -1.73 -6.95 -5.36
C ILE A 35 -2.79 -6.76 -6.45
N PRO A 36 -3.41 -5.57 -6.56
CA PRO A 36 -4.34 -5.27 -7.64
C PRO A 36 -3.69 -5.46 -9.01
N PRO A 37 -4.41 -6.03 -9.98
CA PRO A 37 -3.91 -6.18 -11.34
C PRO A 37 -3.67 -4.80 -11.98
N ALA A 38 -2.71 -4.75 -12.91
CA ALA A 38 -2.34 -3.53 -13.60
C ALA A 38 -3.54 -2.82 -14.26
N VAL A 39 -4.50 -3.57 -14.81
CA VAL A 39 -5.73 -3.02 -15.41
C VAL A 39 -6.56 -2.17 -14.45
N LEU A 40 -6.64 -2.55 -13.17
CA LEU A 40 -7.34 -1.75 -12.17
C LEU A 40 -6.51 -0.51 -11.80
N LYS A 41 -5.20 -0.68 -11.61
CA LYS A 41 -4.29 0.44 -11.30
C LYS A 41 -4.27 1.51 -12.41
N ARG A 42 -4.48 1.12 -13.68
CA ARG A 42 -4.55 2.06 -14.83
C ARG A 42 -5.74 3.02 -14.79
N GLN A 43 -6.81 2.67 -14.09
CA GLN A 43 -8.03 3.49 -14.03
C GLN A 43 -8.02 4.46 -12.83
N LEU A 44 -6.95 4.44 -12.03
CA LEU A 44 -6.85 5.28 -10.83
C LEU A 44 -6.74 6.76 -11.21
N GLY A 45 -7.49 7.60 -10.50
CA GLY A 45 -7.51 9.04 -10.67
C GLY A 45 -7.78 9.76 -9.35
N SER A 46 -8.00 11.08 -9.44
CA SER A 46 -8.30 11.93 -8.29
C SER A 46 -9.56 11.44 -7.55
N GLY A 47 -9.51 11.42 -6.22
CA GLY A 47 -10.58 10.96 -5.34
C GLY A 47 -10.61 9.45 -5.07
N HIS A 48 -9.79 8.65 -5.75
CA HIS A 48 -9.70 7.20 -5.48
C HIS A 48 -8.85 6.92 -4.24
N PHE A 49 -9.20 5.85 -3.52
CA PHE A 49 -8.49 5.44 -2.31
C PHE A 49 -7.64 4.20 -2.59
N VAL A 50 -6.36 4.29 -2.23
CA VAL A 50 -5.38 3.22 -2.39
C VAL A 50 -4.71 2.92 -1.06
N GLU A 51 -4.35 1.66 -0.86
CA GLU A 51 -3.59 1.21 0.30
C GLU A 51 -2.10 1.26 -0.02
N LEU A 52 -1.32 1.91 0.84
CA LEU A 52 0.13 1.89 0.85
C LEU A 52 0.62 1.28 2.16
N ARG A 53 1.89 0.91 2.20
CA ARG A 53 2.58 0.45 3.41
C ARG A 53 3.91 1.16 3.56
N LEU A 54 4.18 1.63 4.77
CA LEU A 54 5.51 2.04 5.20
C LEU A 54 6.10 0.91 6.03
N ASP A 55 7.34 0.53 5.75
CA ASP A 55 8.04 -0.53 6.46
C ASP A 55 9.50 -0.12 6.72
N SER A 56 10.13 -0.72 7.72
CA SER A 56 11.53 -0.42 8.07
C SER A 56 12.32 -1.70 8.29
N PRO A 57 13.57 -1.79 7.78
CA PRO A 57 14.44 -2.92 8.07
C PRO A 57 14.89 -2.96 9.54
N ARG A 58 14.60 -1.93 10.35
CA ARG A 58 14.96 -1.84 11.77
C ARG A 58 14.06 -2.65 12.69
N PHE A 59 13.42 -3.70 12.16
CA PHE A 59 12.57 -4.61 12.93
C PHE A 59 13.28 -5.01 14.23
N SER A 60 12.68 -4.65 15.36
CA SER A 60 13.21 -4.98 16.68
C SER A 60 12.46 -6.22 17.18
N VAL A 61 12.91 -7.41 16.77
CA VAL A 61 12.55 -8.65 17.47
C VAL A 61 13.19 -8.53 18.85
N HIS A 62 12.43 -8.51 19.95
CA HIS A 62 13.04 -8.66 21.26
C HIS A 62 13.58 -10.09 21.40
N ASP A 63 14.65 -10.30 22.16
CA ASP A 63 15.26 -11.64 22.32
C ASP A 63 14.27 -12.72 22.80
N ASP A 64 13.19 -12.30 23.47
CA ASP A 64 12.12 -13.15 23.98
C ASP A 64 10.97 -13.41 22.99
N ASP A 65 10.94 -12.72 21.84
CA ASP A 65 9.91 -12.93 20.82
C ASP A 65 10.16 -14.24 20.07
N ALA A 66 9.08 -14.88 19.62
CA ALA A 66 9.20 -16.10 18.81
C ALA A 66 10.05 -15.84 17.57
N LYS A 67 10.91 -16.80 17.17
CA LYS A 67 11.71 -16.67 15.94
C LYS A 67 10.89 -16.81 14.66
N MET A 68 9.70 -17.43 14.74
CA MET A 68 8.82 -17.64 13.61
C MET A 68 7.39 -17.22 13.96
N CYS A 69 6.74 -16.58 13.00
CA CYS A 69 5.35 -16.19 13.10
C CYS A 69 4.48 -17.42 12.83
N SER A 70 3.63 -17.78 13.79
CA SER A 70 2.74 -18.94 13.66
C SER A 70 1.42 -18.61 12.95
N CYS A 71 1.26 -17.40 12.39
CA CYS A 71 0.01 -17.05 11.71
C CYS A 71 -0.06 -17.75 10.34
N PRO A 72 -1.24 -18.24 9.92
CA PRO A 72 -1.40 -18.95 8.64
C PRO A 72 -1.01 -18.12 7.41
N SER A 73 -0.92 -16.80 7.57
CA SER A 73 -0.65 -15.85 6.51
C SER A 73 0.84 -15.55 6.30
N CYS A 74 1.63 -15.57 7.38
CA CYS A 74 3.06 -15.26 7.35
C CYS A 74 3.90 -16.54 7.30
N ASP A 75 3.65 -17.48 8.22
CA ASP A 75 4.44 -18.72 8.43
C ASP A 75 5.95 -18.52 8.13
N GLY A 76 6.51 -17.47 8.72
CA GLY A 76 7.76 -16.86 8.27
C GLY A 76 8.59 -16.30 9.42
N ASP A 77 9.79 -15.83 9.12
CA ASP A 77 10.70 -15.28 10.12
C ASP A 77 10.07 -14.04 10.77
N MET A 78 10.08 -14.00 12.11
CA MET A 78 9.58 -12.86 12.85
C MET A 78 10.41 -11.61 12.65
N SER A 79 11.66 -11.72 12.19
CA SER A 79 12.46 -10.55 11.81
C SER A 79 12.04 -9.91 10.49
N ASN A 80 11.21 -10.58 9.68
CA ASN A 80 10.69 -10.07 8.42
C ASN A 80 9.32 -10.71 8.08
N PRO A 81 8.28 -10.46 8.90
CA PRO A 81 7.01 -11.10 8.69
C PRO A 81 6.31 -10.53 7.46
N ILE A 82 5.75 -11.41 6.61
CA ILE A 82 4.81 -10.98 5.58
C ILE A 82 3.52 -10.58 6.29
N LEU A 83 3.39 -9.29 6.58
CA LEU A 83 2.20 -8.75 7.20
C LEU A 83 1.06 -8.70 6.17
N ARG A 84 0.29 -9.78 6.12
CA ARG A 84 -1.06 -9.78 5.54
C ARG A 84 -2.03 -9.34 6.62
N HIS A 85 -2.39 -8.07 6.63
CA HIS A 85 -3.51 -7.61 7.44
C HIS A 85 -4.82 -7.79 6.66
N GLU A 86 -5.92 -7.99 7.40
CA GLU A 86 -7.24 -7.68 6.85
C GLU A 86 -7.22 -6.21 6.42
N HIS A 87 -7.66 -5.92 5.18
CA HIS A 87 -7.68 -4.56 4.61
C HIS A 87 -7.98 -3.50 5.67
N PRO A 88 -7.24 -2.38 5.72
CA PRO A 88 -7.36 -1.41 6.78
C PRO A 88 -8.82 -1.02 6.93
N LEU A 89 -9.33 -1.19 8.15
CA LEU A 89 -10.71 -0.90 8.47
C LEU A 89 -10.92 0.63 8.46
N THR A 90 -11.62 1.07 7.42
CA THR A 90 -12.58 2.20 7.36
C THR A 90 -12.15 3.53 6.71
N LEU A 91 -13.16 4.17 6.10
CA LEU A 91 -13.30 5.58 5.66
C LEU A 91 -13.88 6.49 6.77
N LEU A 92 -13.76 6.10 8.04
CA LEU A 92 -14.35 6.80 9.20
C LEU A 92 -13.27 7.08 10.25
N PRO A 93 -13.39 8.14 11.05
CA PRO A 93 -12.48 8.39 12.15
C PRO A 93 -12.55 7.23 13.14
N HIS A 94 -11.49 6.42 13.16
CA HIS A 94 -11.28 5.38 14.15
C HIS A 94 -10.74 6.04 15.44
N PRO A 95 -11.17 5.61 16.64
CA PRO A 95 -10.60 6.12 17.88
C PRO A 95 -9.09 5.91 17.89
N HIS A 96 -8.36 6.89 18.44
CA HIS A 96 -6.90 6.83 18.59
C HIS A 96 -6.51 5.52 19.25
N GLN A 97 -5.79 4.66 18.52
CA GLN A 97 -5.30 3.41 19.07
C GLN A 97 -4.02 3.71 19.86
N ASP A 98 -4.08 3.55 21.18
CA ASP A 98 -2.89 3.59 22.05
C ASP A 98 -2.21 2.22 22.03
N VAL A 99 -1.77 1.80 20.84
CA VAL A 99 -0.96 0.60 20.66
C VAL A 99 0.51 1.00 20.66
N PRO A 100 1.38 0.28 21.40
CA PRO A 100 2.80 0.56 21.36
C PRO A 100 3.33 0.30 19.95
N GLY A 101 3.95 1.31 19.33
CA GLY A 101 4.65 1.14 18.06
C GLY A 101 5.79 0.14 18.23
N ARG A 102 5.85 -0.85 17.35
CA ARG A 102 6.83 -1.96 17.43
C ARG A 102 7.76 -2.00 16.23
N GLY A 103 7.61 -1.08 15.29
CA GLY A 103 8.40 -1.08 14.07
C GLY A 103 7.96 -2.18 13.10
N TRP A 104 6.67 -2.51 13.10
CA TRP A 104 6.11 -3.60 12.28
C TRP A 104 5.79 -3.14 10.85
N GLY A 105 5.88 -1.85 10.60
CA GLY A 105 5.32 -1.27 9.40
C GLY A 105 3.80 -1.15 9.52
N GLU A 106 3.25 -0.17 8.82
CA GLU A 106 1.83 0.17 8.91
C GLU A 106 1.24 0.32 7.51
N ASP A 107 0.08 -0.31 7.33
CA ASP A 107 -0.73 -0.18 6.11
C ASP A 107 -1.75 0.95 6.32
N PHE A 108 -1.94 1.80 5.31
CA PHE A 108 -2.81 2.96 5.42
C PHE A 108 -3.46 3.37 4.11
N TRP A 109 -4.59 4.05 4.22
CA TRP A 109 -5.33 4.59 3.09
C TRP A 109 -4.80 5.95 2.69
N VAL A 110 -4.67 6.13 1.38
CA VAL A 110 -4.31 7.39 0.74
C VAL A 110 -5.38 7.74 -0.28
N GLN A 111 -5.96 8.93 -0.15
CA GLN A 111 -6.79 9.51 -1.20
C GLN A 111 -5.88 10.12 -2.27
N VAL A 112 -6.04 9.69 -3.52
CA VAL A 112 -5.29 10.23 -4.65
C VAL A 112 -5.78 11.64 -4.95
N ASP A 113 -4.88 12.62 -4.96
CA ASP A 113 -5.18 14.00 -5.33
C ASP A 113 -4.93 14.22 -6.82
N SER A 114 -3.79 13.75 -7.33
CA SER A 114 -3.40 13.87 -8.73
C SER A 114 -2.37 12.82 -9.15
N CYS A 115 -2.21 12.61 -10.46
CA CYS A 115 -1.18 11.74 -11.02
C CYS A 115 -0.51 12.38 -12.23
N CYS A 116 0.74 12.02 -12.49
CA CYS A 116 1.45 12.39 -13.71
C CYS A 116 2.39 11.28 -14.18
N VAL A 117 2.61 11.21 -15.48
CA VAL A 117 3.66 10.35 -16.05
C VAL A 117 5.00 11.05 -15.93
N SER A 118 5.96 10.41 -15.25
CA SER A 118 7.35 10.86 -15.13
C SER A 118 8.28 9.95 -15.95
N GLY A 119 9.56 10.33 -16.07
CA GLY A 119 10.58 9.49 -16.73
C GLY A 119 10.79 8.13 -16.05
N THR A 120 10.41 8.00 -14.77
CA THR A 120 10.50 6.79 -13.95
C THR A 120 9.17 6.01 -13.85
N GLY A 121 8.17 6.39 -14.65
CA GLY A 121 6.83 5.82 -14.61
C GLY A 121 5.81 6.76 -13.99
N GLU A 122 4.62 6.25 -13.69
CA GLU A 122 3.55 7.06 -13.13
C GLU A 122 3.77 7.35 -11.64
N LEU A 123 3.64 8.61 -11.28
CA LEU A 123 3.69 9.12 -9.91
C LEU A 123 2.31 9.64 -9.53
N PHE A 124 1.94 9.38 -8.28
CA PHE A 124 0.72 9.85 -7.65
C PHE A 124 1.10 10.79 -6.51
N LEU A 125 0.36 11.87 -6.38
CA LEU A 125 0.25 12.64 -5.14
C LEU A 125 -1.05 12.24 -4.47
N GLY A 126 -0.99 11.95 -3.18
CA GLY A 126 -2.19 11.72 -2.39
C GLY A 126 -2.04 12.20 -0.96
N ARG A 127 -3.13 12.06 -0.21
CA ARG A 127 -3.25 12.46 1.19
C ARG A 127 -3.66 11.29 2.06
N ILE A 128 -3.00 11.15 3.22
CA ILE A 128 -3.29 10.08 4.17
C ILE A 128 -4.68 10.28 4.80
N ASP A 129 -5.52 9.24 4.73
CA ASP A 129 -6.95 9.31 5.09
C ASP A 129 -7.27 8.70 6.46
N ASN A 130 -6.30 8.06 7.13
CA ASN A 130 -6.48 7.50 8.46
C ASN A 130 -5.41 7.95 9.46
N HIS A 131 -5.73 7.88 10.75
CA HIS A 131 -4.72 8.04 11.80
C HIS A 131 -3.78 6.85 11.80
N LEU A 132 -2.48 7.14 11.96
CA LEU A 132 -1.40 6.16 11.92
C LEU A 132 -0.91 5.89 13.35
N ALA A 133 -0.89 4.62 13.73
CA ALA A 133 -0.41 4.16 15.02
C ALA A 133 1.11 4.40 15.18
N GLU A 134 1.88 4.20 14.11
CA GLU A 134 3.34 4.34 14.10
C GLU A 134 3.81 5.73 13.63
N HIS A 135 2.95 6.75 13.60
CA HIS A 135 3.26 8.11 13.10
C HIS A 135 4.56 8.71 13.65
N ARG A 136 4.91 8.42 14.92
CA ARG A 136 6.14 8.90 15.56
C ARG A 136 7.41 8.20 15.07
N LEU A 137 7.28 7.02 14.48
CA LEU A 137 8.40 6.23 13.97
C LEU A 137 8.72 6.59 12.53
N HIS A 138 7.73 6.76 11.66
CA HIS A 138 7.96 7.08 10.24
C HIS A 138 7.73 8.55 9.89
N GLY A 139 7.21 9.36 10.81
CA GLY A 139 7.06 10.82 10.65
C GLY A 139 5.83 11.28 9.85
N MET A 140 4.92 10.37 9.49
CA MET A 140 3.72 10.68 8.69
C MET A 140 2.47 10.68 9.55
N ASN A 141 1.54 11.61 9.27
CA ASN A 141 0.30 11.79 10.01
C ASN A 141 -0.93 11.79 9.10
N TYR A 142 -2.10 11.69 9.72
CA TYR A 142 -3.37 11.95 9.05
C TYR A 142 -3.34 13.32 8.34
N GLY A 143 -3.73 13.34 7.07
CA GLY A 143 -3.78 14.55 6.26
C GLY A 143 -2.45 14.97 5.63
N ASP A 144 -1.34 14.29 5.93
CA ASP A 144 -0.07 14.57 5.27
C ASP A 144 -0.10 14.14 3.79
N GLU A 145 0.64 14.88 2.97
CA GLU A 145 0.82 14.57 1.55
C GLU A 145 1.91 13.51 1.38
N ILE A 146 1.69 12.60 0.43
CA ILE A 146 2.63 11.55 0.09
C ILE A 146 2.68 11.34 -1.42
N VAL A 147 3.90 11.21 -1.95
CA VAL A 147 4.17 10.91 -3.35
C VAL A 147 4.66 9.47 -3.48
N PHE A 148 4.08 8.73 -4.43
CA PHE A 148 4.36 7.31 -4.60
C PHE A 148 4.22 6.85 -6.06
N HIS A 149 5.00 5.84 -6.44
CA HIS A 149 4.80 5.10 -7.70
C HIS A 149 3.63 4.14 -7.63
N ARG A 150 3.07 3.80 -8.80
CA ARG A 150 2.06 2.75 -8.99
C ARG A 150 2.43 1.40 -8.35
N ASN A 151 3.72 1.09 -8.26
CA ASN A 151 4.22 -0.17 -7.69
C ASN A 151 3.93 -0.29 -6.18
N HIS A 152 3.87 0.83 -5.46
CA HIS A 152 3.60 0.84 -4.02
C HIS A 152 2.13 0.61 -3.66
N ILE A 153 1.23 0.59 -4.66
CA ILE A 153 -0.21 0.38 -4.43
C ILE A 153 -0.46 -1.09 -4.10
N LEU A 154 -0.83 -1.36 -2.86
CA LEU A 154 -1.04 -2.70 -2.33
C LEU A 154 -2.50 -3.15 -2.42
N ALA A 155 -3.44 -2.21 -2.33
CA ALA A 155 -4.86 -2.45 -2.53
C ALA A 155 -5.56 -1.22 -3.11
N ILE A 156 -6.76 -1.42 -3.65
CA ILE A 156 -7.66 -0.34 -4.08
C ILE A 156 -8.95 -0.49 -3.28
N HIS A 157 -9.39 0.61 -2.66
CA HIS A 157 -10.55 0.58 -1.78
C HIS A 157 -11.82 0.16 -2.56
N SER A 158 -12.66 -0.63 -1.90
CA SER A 158 -13.85 -1.23 -2.54
C SER A 158 -14.86 -0.19 -3.04
N ILE A 159 -14.87 1.00 -2.44
CA ILE A 159 -15.73 2.13 -2.84
C ILE A 159 -15.51 2.55 -4.29
N ASN A 160 -14.30 2.39 -4.83
CA ASN A 160 -13.96 2.82 -6.18
C ASN A 160 -14.26 1.74 -7.24
N ARG A 161 -14.59 0.50 -6.85
CA ARG A 161 -14.69 -0.63 -7.81
C ARG A 161 -15.64 -0.38 -8.97
N THR A 162 -16.85 0.10 -8.69
CA THR A 162 -17.87 0.34 -9.73
C THR A 162 -17.42 1.43 -10.71
N GLU A 163 -16.84 2.51 -10.18
CA GLU A 163 -16.34 3.62 -10.97
C GLU A 163 -15.17 3.18 -11.86
N LEU A 164 -14.18 2.47 -11.30
CA LEU A 164 -13.03 1.97 -12.05
C LEU A 164 -13.45 1.08 -13.21
N VAL A 165 -14.42 0.17 -13.00
CA VAL A 165 -14.96 -0.68 -14.07
C VAL A 165 -15.70 0.15 -15.12
N SER A 166 -16.38 1.23 -14.73
CA SER A 166 -17.08 2.10 -15.68
C SER A 166 -16.14 2.91 -16.60
N LEU A 167 -14.89 3.13 -16.17
CA LEU A 167 -13.85 3.82 -16.96
C LEU A 167 -13.15 2.89 -17.96
N MET A 168 -13.30 1.57 -17.81
CA MET A 168 -12.63 0.58 -18.64
C MET A 168 -13.19 0.52 -20.06
N ASN A 169 -12.28 0.44 -21.04
CA ASN A 169 -12.67 0.08 -22.40
C ASN A 169 -12.83 -1.45 -22.56
N VAL A 170 -13.23 -1.90 -23.76
CA VAL A 170 -13.45 -3.32 -24.05
C VAL A 170 -12.18 -4.18 -23.87
N ALA A 171 -11.00 -3.63 -24.17
CA ALA A 171 -9.75 -4.35 -23.99
C ALA A 171 -9.41 -4.52 -22.49
N ASP A 172 -9.59 -3.45 -21.70
CA ASP A 172 -9.43 -3.48 -20.24
C ASP A 172 -10.38 -4.50 -19.60
N LEU A 173 -11.66 -4.50 -19.99
CA LEU A 173 -12.63 -5.47 -19.47
C LEU A 173 -12.24 -6.93 -19.77
N LYS A 174 -11.66 -7.20 -20.95
CA LYS A 174 -11.15 -8.53 -21.29
C LYS A 174 -9.95 -8.92 -20.44
N GLU A 175 -9.02 -7.99 -20.20
CA GLU A 175 -7.86 -8.22 -19.33
C GLU A 175 -8.31 -8.49 -17.89
N LEU A 176 -9.25 -7.70 -17.36
CA LEU A 176 -9.82 -7.91 -16.04
C LEU A 176 -10.52 -9.26 -15.93
N ALA A 177 -11.32 -9.64 -16.93
CA ALA A 177 -12.00 -10.94 -16.95
C ALA A 177 -11.01 -12.12 -16.97
N ALA A 178 -9.94 -12.02 -17.75
CA ALA A 178 -8.89 -13.03 -17.79
C ALA A 178 -8.16 -13.15 -16.44
N TRP A 179 -7.86 -12.03 -15.79
CA TRP A 179 -7.28 -12.01 -14.46
C TRP A 179 -8.19 -12.68 -13.42
N ILE A 180 -9.48 -12.32 -13.39
CA ILE A 180 -10.46 -12.93 -12.48
C ILE A 180 -10.57 -14.45 -12.72
N ALA A 181 -10.55 -14.88 -13.98
CA ALA A 181 -10.60 -16.30 -14.32
C ALA A 181 -9.38 -17.05 -13.77
N ASN A 182 -8.19 -16.47 -13.87
CA ASN A 182 -6.97 -17.07 -13.32
C ASN A 182 -6.97 -17.12 -11.79
N GLU A 183 -7.48 -16.08 -11.12
CA GLU A 183 -7.58 -16.06 -9.65
C GLU A 183 -8.57 -17.10 -9.11
N LYS A 184 -9.67 -17.37 -9.82
CA LYS A 184 -10.64 -18.41 -9.42
C LYS A 184 -10.15 -19.84 -9.66
N LEU A 185 -9.08 -20.03 -10.42
CA LEU A 185 -8.50 -21.33 -10.73
C LEU A 185 -7.36 -21.72 -9.77
N LYS A 186 -6.98 -20.82 -8.86
CA LYS A 186 -6.03 -21.06 -7.76
C LYS A 186 -6.77 -21.50 -6.50
#